data_AF-A0A968K4F4-F1
#
_entry.id   AF-A0A968K4F4-F1
#
_cell.length_a   1.000
_cell.length_b   1.000
_cell.length_c   1.000
_cell.angle_alpha   90.00
_cell.angle_beta   90.00
_cell.angle_gamma   90.00
#
_symmetry.space_group_name_H-M   'P 1'
#
loop_
_entity.id
_entity.type
_entity.pdbx_description
1 polymer ?
#
loop_
_entity_poly.entity_id
_entity_poly.type
_entity_poly.pdbx_seq_one_letter_code
_entity_poly.pdbx_strand_id
1 'polypeptide(L)'
;LGGGDQQIDRLRRAILRAASGHRHRLGRERRALAQLHATGEGVEAIFTDVAELLRLSPTVRSLLFLVDVEDLDPSRVAAAVGTTVEAVVSTTDRARASLMERIGSTDGIVRAMDRLAQRGRTPSATAVMASAERRMTAPPRPAPPARGRLETTGWRKRRADFDRNVRSMAAGAAVAVFVVCAVVVGTVMLAARG
;
A
#
# COMPACT_ATOMS: atom_id res chain seq x y z
N LEU A 1 -15.08 37.67 -19.54
CA LEU A 1 -14.34 36.63 -20.29
C LEU A 1 -13.21 35.94 -19.50
N GLY A 2 -12.96 36.23 -18.21
CA GLY A 2 -11.81 35.65 -17.45
C GLY A 2 -11.98 34.26 -16.81
N GLY A 3 -12.96 33.45 -17.26
CA GLY A 3 -13.22 32.12 -16.68
C GLY A 3 -12.35 30.99 -17.26
N GLY A 4 -11.94 31.11 -18.52
CA GLY A 4 -11.19 30.07 -19.24
C GLY A 4 -9.79 29.85 -18.67
N ASP A 5 -9.06 30.94 -18.40
CA ASP A 5 -7.67 30.86 -17.91
C ASP A 5 -7.57 30.18 -16.54
N GLN A 6 -8.52 30.46 -15.64
CA GLN A 6 -8.58 29.80 -14.34
C GLN A 6 -8.86 28.30 -14.45
N GLN A 7 -9.66 27.87 -15.43
CA GLN A 7 -9.94 26.46 -15.67
C GLN A 7 -8.69 25.75 -16.22
N ILE A 8 -7.99 26.37 -17.17
CA ILE A 8 -6.73 25.86 -17.73
C ILE A 8 -5.67 25.71 -16.63
N ASP A 9 -5.52 26.70 -15.75
CA ASP A 9 -4.56 26.65 -14.65
C ASP A 9 -4.90 25.61 -13.59
N ARG A 10 -6.19 25.34 -13.34
CA ARG A 10 -6.61 24.26 -12.45
C ARG A 10 -6.29 22.90 -13.06
N LEU A 11 -6.56 22.71 -14.36
CA LEU A 11 -6.23 21.47 -15.07
C LEU A 11 -4.72 21.22 -15.12
N ARG A 12 -3.93 22.24 -15.44
CA ARG A 12 -2.46 22.16 -15.43
C ARG A 12 -1.94 21.75 -14.06
N ARG A 13 -2.43 22.36 -12.98
CA ARG A 13 -2.06 21.98 -11.60
C ARG A 13 -2.48 20.56 -11.26
N ALA A 14 -3.67 20.13 -11.69
CA ALA A 14 -4.14 18.76 -11.48
C ALA A 14 -3.25 17.73 -12.19
N ILE A 15 -2.89 17.98 -13.45
CA ILE A 15 -1.99 17.12 -14.24
C ILE A 15 -0.61 17.06 -13.59
N LEU A 16 -0.02 18.20 -13.23
CA LEU A 16 1.30 18.23 -12.59
C LEU A 16 1.30 17.51 -11.24
N ARG A 17 0.22 17.66 -10.45
CA ARG A 17 0.04 16.94 -9.19
C ARG A 17 -0.09 15.43 -9.43
N ALA A 18 -0.84 15.01 -10.44
CA ALA A 18 -0.96 13.60 -10.82
C ALA A 18 0.38 13.03 -11.29
N ALA A 19 1.11 13.74 -12.15
CA ALA A 19 2.42 13.33 -12.65
C ALA A 19 3.49 13.27 -11.54
N SER A 20 3.46 14.23 -10.61
CA SER A 20 4.33 14.22 -9.43
C SER A 20 4.00 13.04 -8.51
N GLY A 21 2.71 12.82 -8.24
CA GLY A 21 2.24 11.66 -7.47
C GLY A 21 2.69 10.34 -8.09
N HIS A 22 2.58 10.22 -9.42
CA HIS A 22 3.03 9.04 -10.16
C HIS A 22 4.55 8.85 -10.08
N ARG A 23 5.36 9.91 -10.25
CA ARG A 23 6.82 9.84 -10.08
C ARG A 23 7.22 9.42 -8.67
N HIS A 24 6.58 9.97 -7.65
CA HIS A 24 6.82 9.57 -6.27
C HIS A 24 6.42 8.11 -6.02
N ARG A 25 5.29 7.66 -6.59
CA ARG A 25 4.85 6.26 -6.55
C ARG A 25 5.90 5.33 -7.13
N LEU A 26 6.35 5.60 -8.37
CA LEU A 26 7.42 4.83 -9.02
C LEU A 26 8.72 4.84 -8.20
N GLY A 27 9.07 5.98 -7.60
CA GLY A 27 10.24 6.08 -6.73
C GLY A 27 10.15 5.21 -5.49
N ARG A 28 8.97 5.13 -4.85
CA ARG A 28 8.74 4.27 -3.68
C ARG A 28 8.69 2.80 -4.07
N GLU A 29 8.02 2.47 -5.17
CA GLU A 29 7.97 1.12 -5.73
C GLU A 29 9.38 0.58 -6.01
N ARG A 30 10.23 1.34 -6.72
CA ARG A 30 11.61 0.95 -6.99
C ARG A 30 12.43 0.70 -5.71
N ARG A 31 12.25 1.53 -4.68
CA ARG A 31 12.94 1.34 -3.38
C ARG A 31 12.45 0.09 -2.67
N ALA A 32 11.14 -0.15 -2.65
CA ALA A 32 10.57 -1.33 -2.01
C ALA A 32 11.01 -2.63 -2.72
N LEU A 33 11.06 -2.62 -4.06
CA LEU A 33 11.62 -3.71 -4.85
C LEU A 33 13.12 -3.91 -4.58
N ALA A 34 13.91 -2.85 -4.52
CA ALA A 34 15.32 -2.96 -4.15
C ALA A 34 15.51 -3.56 -2.74
N GLN A 35 14.64 -3.20 -1.79
CA GLN A 35 14.66 -3.75 -0.42
C GLN A 35 14.22 -5.22 -0.35
N LEU A 36 13.42 -5.71 -1.30
CA LEU A 36 13.10 -7.14 -1.39
C LEU A 36 14.34 -7.97 -1.70
N HIS A 37 15.25 -7.43 -2.52
CA HIS A 37 16.50 -8.09 -2.87
C HIS A 37 17.62 -7.87 -1.83
N ALA A 38 17.58 -6.76 -1.09
CA ALA A 38 18.56 -6.47 -0.05
C ALA A 38 18.32 -7.33 1.20
N THR A 39 19.23 -8.26 1.47
CA THR A 39 19.17 -9.12 2.66
C THR A 39 19.82 -8.39 3.85
N GLY A 40 18.98 -7.86 4.76
CA GLY A 40 19.32 -7.81 6.20
C GLY A 40 20.14 -6.64 6.74
N GLU A 41 19.55 -5.46 6.86
CA GLU A 41 19.91 -4.52 7.94
C GLU A 41 18.66 -4.16 8.76
N GLY A 42 18.73 -4.37 10.07
CA GLY A 42 17.66 -4.08 11.01
C GLY A 42 17.58 -2.57 11.24
N VAL A 43 16.50 -1.93 10.76
CA VAL A 43 16.20 -0.54 11.09
C VAL A 43 15.56 -0.49 12.48
N GLU A 44 16.10 0.34 13.39
CA GLU A 44 15.54 0.56 14.71
C GLU A 44 14.31 1.50 14.63
N ALA A 45 13.16 1.08 15.17
CA ALA A 45 11.91 1.86 15.16
C ALA A 45 11.86 2.84 16.33
N ILE A 46 11.58 4.11 16.04
CA ILE A 46 11.31 5.15 17.05
C ILE A 46 9.81 5.23 17.41
N PHE A 47 8.91 4.70 16.58
CA PHE A 47 7.45 4.76 16.78
C PHE A 47 6.85 3.39 17.12
N THR A 48 6.06 3.35 18.21
CA THR A 48 5.47 2.14 18.80
C THR A 48 4.53 1.39 17.86
N ASP A 49 3.69 2.10 17.10
CA ASP A 49 2.71 1.46 16.20
C ASP A 49 3.36 0.84 14.96
N VAL A 50 4.57 1.30 14.59
CA VAL A 50 5.36 0.76 13.48
C VAL A 50 6.31 -0.35 13.95
N ALA A 51 6.53 -0.46 15.26
CA ALA A 51 7.44 -1.45 15.83
C ALA A 51 6.99 -2.89 15.53
N GLU A 52 5.68 -3.17 15.54
CA GLU A 52 5.16 -4.51 15.19
C GLU A 52 5.42 -4.85 13.73
N LEU A 53 5.28 -3.88 12.83
CA LEU A 53 5.66 -4.02 11.42
C LEU A 53 7.14 -4.34 11.30
N LEU A 54 8.02 -3.66 12.05
CA LEU A 54 9.46 -3.91 11.97
C LEU A 54 9.89 -5.29 12.50
N ARG A 55 9.05 -5.98 13.28
CA ARG A 55 9.30 -7.38 13.68
C ARG A 55 9.04 -8.40 12.57
N LEU A 56 8.36 -8.03 11.50
CA LEU A 56 8.24 -8.88 10.32
C LEU A 56 9.56 -8.87 9.54
N SER A 57 9.82 -9.96 8.82
CA SER A 57 11.01 -10.03 7.96
C SER A 57 10.95 -8.90 6.91
N PRO A 58 12.11 -8.35 6.48
CA PRO A 58 12.15 -7.27 5.49
C PRO A 58 11.33 -7.61 4.23
N THR A 59 11.44 -8.85 3.74
CA THR A 59 10.68 -9.35 2.60
C THR A 59 9.17 -9.23 2.81
N VAL A 60 8.65 -9.70 3.95
CA VAL A 60 7.21 -9.66 4.24
C VAL A 60 6.71 -8.21 4.39
N ARG A 61 7.50 -7.33 5.02
CA ARG A 61 7.16 -5.89 5.12
C ARG A 61 7.04 -5.25 3.75
N SER A 62 7.98 -5.55 2.85
CA SER A 62 7.97 -5.03 1.49
C SER A 62 6.78 -5.55 0.69
N LEU A 63 6.41 -6.83 0.84
CA LEU A 63 5.19 -7.39 0.22
C LEU A 63 3.93 -6.68 0.71
N LEU A 64 3.78 -6.51 2.04
CA LEU A 64 2.66 -5.75 2.61
C LEU A 64 2.63 -4.31 2.10
N PHE A 65 3.78 -3.63 2.02
CA PHE A 65 3.84 -2.27 1.50
C PHE A 65 3.37 -2.20 0.04
N LEU A 66 3.87 -3.08 -0.83
CA LEU A 66 3.51 -3.09 -2.24
C LEU A 66 2.01 -3.37 -2.45
N VAL A 67 1.44 -4.33 -1.71
CA VAL A 67 0.04 -4.73 -1.86
C VAL A 67 -0.91 -3.77 -1.16
N ASP A 68 -0.65 -3.38 0.08
CA ASP A 68 -1.62 -2.62 0.90
C ASP A 68 -1.45 -1.11 0.81
N VAL A 69 -0.21 -0.62 0.66
CA VAL A 69 0.07 0.82 0.61
C VAL A 69 0.10 1.33 -0.83
N GLU A 70 0.73 0.58 -1.72
CA GLU A 70 0.85 0.95 -3.15
C GLU A 70 -0.26 0.36 -4.03
N ASP A 71 -1.15 -0.48 -3.47
CA ASP A 71 -2.28 -1.14 -4.16
C ASP A 71 -1.85 -1.79 -5.48
N LEU A 72 -0.67 -2.44 -5.46
CA LEU A 72 -0.16 -3.17 -6.60
C LEU A 72 -0.85 -4.53 -6.70
N ASP A 73 -1.13 -4.93 -7.93
CA ASP A 73 -1.74 -6.21 -8.21
C ASP A 73 -0.81 -7.36 -7.76
N PRO A 74 -1.33 -8.39 -7.04
CA PRO A 74 -0.52 -9.51 -6.57
C PRO A 74 0.25 -10.24 -7.69
N SER A 75 -0.29 -10.29 -8.91
CA SER A 75 0.41 -10.90 -10.05
C SER A 75 1.65 -10.11 -10.47
N ARG A 76 1.59 -8.78 -10.41
CA ARG A 76 2.74 -7.91 -10.70
C ARG A 76 3.82 -8.03 -9.63
N VAL A 77 3.41 -8.10 -8.36
CA VAL A 77 4.34 -8.30 -7.24
C VAL A 77 5.00 -9.67 -7.34
N ALA A 78 4.24 -10.72 -7.64
CA ALA A 78 4.75 -12.08 -7.84
C ALA A 78 5.78 -12.15 -8.97
N ALA A 79 5.49 -11.53 -10.11
CA ALA A 79 6.41 -11.44 -11.24
C ALA A 79 7.69 -10.67 -10.89
N ALA A 80 7.58 -9.56 -10.15
CA ALA A 80 8.74 -8.74 -9.76
C ALA A 80 9.65 -9.45 -8.75
N VAL A 81 9.08 -10.26 -7.86
CA VAL A 81 9.83 -11.01 -6.82
C VAL A 81 10.32 -12.37 -7.32
N GLY A 82 9.78 -12.88 -8.43
CA GLY A 82 10.09 -14.22 -8.94
C GLY A 82 9.42 -15.32 -8.10
N THR A 83 8.18 -15.11 -7.67
CA THR A 83 7.38 -16.05 -6.87
C THR A 83 6.01 -16.30 -7.51
N THR A 84 5.20 -17.22 -6.97
CA THR A 84 3.81 -17.42 -7.40
C THR A 84 2.85 -16.42 -6.77
N VAL A 85 1.71 -16.20 -7.41
CA VAL A 85 0.66 -15.29 -6.91
C VAL A 85 0.07 -15.80 -5.60
N GLU A 86 -0.14 -17.11 -5.50
CA GLU A 86 -0.66 -17.76 -4.30
C GLU A 86 0.27 -17.57 -3.11
N ALA A 87 1.59 -17.63 -3.34
CA ALA A 87 2.58 -17.39 -2.30
C ALA A 87 2.54 -15.94 -1.80
N VAL A 88 2.38 -14.96 -2.70
CA VAL A 88 2.22 -13.54 -2.31
C VAL A 88 0.97 -13.38 -1.45
N VAL A 89 -0.18 -13.83 -1.94
CA VAL A 89 -1.47 -13.69 -1.23
C VAL A 89 -1.40 -14.37 0.13
N SER A 90 -1.00 -15.64 0.19
CA SER A 90 -0.90 -16.40 1.43
C SER A 90 0.07 -15.76 2.43
N THR A 91 1.21 -15.24 1.96
CA THR A 91 2.18 -14.57 2.82
C THR A 91 1.61 -13.26 3.38
N THR A 92 0.98 -12.44 2.53
CA THR A 92 0.37 -11.18 2.97
C THR A 92 -0.77 -11.42 3.96
N ASP A 93 -1.62 -12.42 3.74
CA ASP A 93 -2.73 -12.74 4.63
C ASP A 93 -2.26 -13.23 6.00
N ARG A 94 -1.27 -14.13 6.04
CA ARG A 94 -0.65 -14.56 7.30
C ARG A 94 0.00 -13.39 8.04
N ALA A 95 0.67 -12.50 7.31
CA ALA A 95 1.30 -11.32 7.90
C ALA A 95 0.26 -10.36 8.49
N ARG A 96 -0.86 -10.12 7.79
CA ARG A 96 -1.99 -9.33 8.30
C ARG A 96 -2.61 -9.96 9.54
N ALA A 97 -2.87 -11.27 9.52
CA ALA A 97 -3.38 -11.98 10.68
C ALA A 97 -2.44 -11.86 11.89
N SER A 98 -1.12 -12.03 11.69
CA SER A 98 -0.14 -11.87 12.76
C SER A 98 -0.07 -10.43 13.28
N LEU A 99 -0.18 -9.42 12.40
CA LEU A 99 -0.26 -8.02 12.83
C LEU A 99 -1.54 -7.74 13.61
N MET A 100 -2.68 -8.26 13.17
CA MET A 100 -3.96 -8.13 13.88
C MET A 100 -3.92 -8.79 15.25
N GLU A 101 -3.30 -9.96 15.37
CA GLU A 101 -3.09 -10.63 16.65
C GLU A 101 -2.22 -9.77 17.59
N ARG A 102 -1.12 -9.21 17.07
CA ARG A 102 -0.19 -8.39 17.87
C ARG A 102 -0.75 -7.02 18.26
N ILE A 103 -1.45 -6.35 17.35
CA ILE A 103 -2.00 -5.01 17.53
C ILE A 103 -3.34 -5.08 18.28
N GLY A 104 -4.18 -6.06 17.95
CA GLY A 104 -5.50 -6.27 18.54
C GLY A 104 -5.47 -6.95 19.90
N SER A 105 -4.36 -7.58 20.28
CA SER A 105 -4.16 -8.03 21.65
C SER A 105 -3.83 -6.81 22.53
N THR A 106 -4.85 -6.26 23.18
CA THR A 106 -4.70 -5.31 24.30
C THR A 106 -3.70 -5.85 25.34
N ASP A 107 -3.63 -7.17 25.50
CA ASP A 107 -2.65 -7.85 26.35
C ASP A 107 -1.20 -7.66 25.90
N GLY A 108 -0.94 -7.41 24.61
CA GLY A 108 0.39 -7.13 24.08
C GLY A 108 0.93 -5.79 24.59
N ILE A 109 0.07 -4.76 24.60
CA ILE A 109 0.39 -3.45 25.17
C ILE A 109 0.56 -3.56 26.69
N VAL A 110 -0.34 -4.27 27.38
CA VAL A 110 -0.27 -4.50 28.83
C VAL A 110 1.00 -5.27 29.21
N ARG A 111 1.35 -6.35 28.51
CA ARG A 111 2.59 -7.12 28.73
C ARG A 111 3.86 -6.36 28.34
N ALA A 112 3.79 -5.44 27.37
CA ALA A 112 4.91 -4.55 27.05
C ALA A 112 5.11 -3.49 28.16
N MET A 113 4.03 -2.91 28.67
CA MET A 113 4.06 -2.01 29.82
C MET A 113 4.57 -2.72 31.08
N ASP A 114 4.12 -3.96 31.32
CA ASP A 114 4.55 -4.77 32.47
C ASP A 114 6.04 -5.12 32.40
N ARG A 115 6.56 -5.44 31.20
CA ARG A 115 8.01 -5.63 30.98
C ARG A 115 8.83 -4.35 31.15
N LEU A 116 8.27 -3.17 30.84
CA LEU A 116 8.93 -1.88 31.09
C LEU A 116 8.92 -1.53 32.60
N ALA A 117 7.84 -1.87 33.31
CA ALA A 117 7.74 -1.74 34.75
C ALA A 117 8.73 -2.66 35.48
N GLN A 118 8.83 -3.92 35.08
CA GLN A 118 9.80 -4.89 35.63
C GLN A 118 11.26 -4.48 35.36
N ARG A 119 11.53 -3.72 34.29
CA ARG A 119 12.87 -3.19 33.98
C ARG A 119 13.20 -1.89 34.71
N GLY A 120 12.35 -1.43 35.62
CA GLY A 120 12.55 -0.16 36.34
C GLY A 120 12.53 1.07 35.44
N ARG A 121 11.98 0.95 34.21
CA ARG A 121 11.84 2.05 33.24
C ARG A 121 10.39 2.48 33.09
N THR A 122 9.63 2.49 34.18
CA THR A 122 8.42 3.31 34.18
C THR A 122 8.86 4.78 34.15
N PRO A 123 8.34 5.60 33.22
CA PRO A 123 8.48 7.04 33.39
C PRO A 123 7.90 7.35 34.77
N SER A 124 8.69 7.99 35.64
CA SER A 124 8.23 8.32 36.98
C SER A 124 6.89 9.05 36.87
N ALA A 125 6.00 8.88 37.85
CA ALA A 125 4.73 9.60 37.88
C ALA A 125 4.92 11.12 37.66
N THR A 126 6.05 11.65 38.13
CA THR A 126 6.54 13.01 37.87
C THR A 126 6.80 13.33 36.39
N ALA A 127 7.42 12.43 35.61
CA ALA A 127 7.64 12.65 34.18
C ALA A 127 6.33 12.63 33.37
N VAL A 128 5.39 11.75 33.76
CA VAL A 128 4.05 11.69 33.15
C VAL A 128 3.25 12.96 33.46
N MET A 129 3.27 13.42 34.73
CA MET A 129 2.63 14.67 35.12
C MET A 129 3.26 15.89 34.42
N ALA A 130 4.59 15.99 34.35
CA ALA A 130 5.27 17.08 33.66
C ALA A 130 5.01 17.08 32.14
N SER A 131 4.69 15.93 31.54
CA SER A 131 4.29 15.86 30.14
C SER A 131 2.81 16.20 29.93
N ALA A 132 1.95 15.92 30.91
CA ALA A 132 0.54 16.31 30.91
C ALA A 132 0.39 17.82 31.11
N GLU A 133 1.12 18.40 32.05
CA GLU A 133 1.13 19.84 32.33
C GLU A 133 1.59 20.63 31.09
N ARG A 134 2.65 20.17 30.41
CA ARG A 134 3.09 20.74 29.12
C ARG A 134 2.04 20.67 28.02
N ARG A 135 1.15 19.68 28.02
CA ARG A 135 0.03 19.61 27.05
C ARG A 135 -1.10 20.56 27.42
N MET A 136 -1.30 20.82 28.72
CA MET A 136 -2.33 21.75 29.20
C MET A 136 -1.92 23.22 28.99
N THR A 137 -0.62 23.53 29.08
CA THR A 137 -0.12 24.90 28.87
C THR A 137 0.24 25.21 27.41
N ALA A 138 0.28 24.20 26.53
CA ALA A 138 0.54 24.43 25.12
C ALA A 138 -0.66 25.12 24.45
N PRO A 139 -0.42 26.16 23.61
CA PRO A 139 -1.50 26.77 22.85
C PRO A 139 -2.20 25.70 21.99
N PRO A 140 -3.53 25.77 21.85
CA PRO A 140 -4.28 24.79 21.07
C PRO A 140 -3.68 24.73 19.67
N ARG A 141 -3.28 23.52 19.25
CA ARG A 141 -2.78 23.32 17.89
C ARG A 141 -3.84 23.83 16.92
N PRO A 142 -3.46 24.61 15.89
CA PRO A 142 -4.41 25.05 14.88
C PRO A 142 -5.13 23.81 14.34
N ALA A 143 -6.45 23.87 14.29
CA ALA A 143 -7.27 22.77 13.79
C ALA A 143 -6.68 22.36 12.43
N PRO A 144 -6.39 21.07 12.21
CA PRO A 144 -5.93 20.63 10.90
C PRO A 144 -6.97 21.10 9.87
N PRO A 145 -6.54 21.62 8.71
CA PRO A 145 -7.47 22.06 7.69
C PRO A 145 -8.45 20.93 7.45
N ALA A 146 -9.75 21.22 7.48
CA ALA A 146 -10.82 20.24 7.34
C ALA A 146 -10.52 19.40 6.09
N ARG A 147 -9.89 18.24 6.30
CA ARG A 147 -9.74 17.24 5.25
C ARG A 147 -11.17 16.79 5.04
N GLY A 148 -11.78 17.33 4.00
CA GLY A 148 -13.12 16.95 3.57
C GLY A 148 -13.21 15.45 3.71
N ARG A 149 -14.18 15.02 4.53
CA ARG A 149 -14.44 13.62 4.88
C ARG A 149 -14.45 12.83 3.58
N LEU A 150 -13.30 12.29 3.21
CA LEU A 150 -13.16 11.43 2.05
C LEU A 150 -13.90 10.18 2.44
N GLU A 151 -15.14 10.11 2.01
CA GLU A 151 -16.02 8.96 2.11
C GLU A 151 -15.21 7.71 1.76
N THR A 152 -14.85 6.96 2.80
CA THR A 152 -14.13 5.69 2.70
C THR A 152 -14.95 4.62 1.96
N THR A 153 -16.24 4.89 1.73
CA THR A 153 -17.15 4.11 0.87
C THR A 153 -16.81 4.23 -0.62
N GLY A 154 -16.21 5.34 -1.07
CA GLY A 154 -15.86 5.53 -2.48
C GLY A 154 -14.76 4.59 -2.98
N TRP A 155 -13.87 4.11 -2.10
CA TRP A 155 -12.76 3.25 -2.51
C TRP A 155 -13.22 1.83 -2.89
N ARG A 156 -14.18 1.25 -2.17
CA ARG A 156 -14.76 -0.06 -2.53
C ARG A 156 -15.48 -0.02 -3.89
N LYS A 157 -16.22 1.07 -4.16
CA LYS A 157 -16.90 1.27 -5.46
C LYS A 157 -15.88 1.41 -6.60
N ARG A 158 -14.84 2.24 -6.40
CA ARG A 158 -13.75 2.39 -7.38
C ARG A 158 -13.02 1.07 -7.66
N ARG A 159 -12.84 0.22 -6.66
CA ARG A 159 -12.22 -1.11 -6.81
C ARG A 159 -13.10 -2.06 -7.63
N ALA A 160 -14.40 -2.13 -7.34
CA ALA A 160 -15.34 -2.93 -8.12
C ALA A 160 -15.47 -2.49 -9.59
N ASP A 161 -15.36 -1.18 -9.84
CA ASP A 161 -15.39 -0.63 -11.20
C ASP A 161 -14.08 -0.91 -11.95
N PHE A 162 -12.94 -0.84 -11.27
CA PHE A 162 -11.64 -1.21 -11.83
C PHE A 162 -11.58 -2.71 -12.20
N ASP A 163 -12.02 -3.60 -11.30
CA ASP A 163 -12.06 -5.05 -11.56
C ASP A 163 -13.00 -5.44 -12.72
N ARG A 164 -14.07 -4.65 -12.94
CA ARG A 164 -14.94 -4.82 -14.11
C ARG A 164 -14.23 -4.41 -15.41
N ASN A 165 -13.51 -3.30 -15.39
CA ASN A 165 -12.77 -2.83 -16.57
C ASN A 165 -11.59 -3.74 -16.92
N VAL A 166 -10.89 -4.29 -15.92
CA VAL A 166 -9.81 -5.26 -16.17
C VAL A 166 -10.36 -6.55 -16.77
N ARG A 167 -11.49 -7.06 -16.26
CA ARG A 167 -12.14 -8.25 -16.83
C ARG A 167 -12.66 -8.02 -18.25
N SER A 168 -13.22 -6.85 -18.55
CA SER A 168 -13.67 -6.54 -19.92
C SER A 168 -12.50 -6.41 -20.89
N MET A 169 -11.37 -5.84 -20.46
CA MET A 169 -10.16 -5.79 -21.28
C MET A 169 -9.53 -7.17 -21.50
N ALA A 170 -9.49 -8.03 -20.48
CA ALA A 170 -8.98 -9.39 -20.61
C ALA A 170 -9.84 -10.23 -21.57
N ALA A 171 -11.17 -10.09 -21.52
CA ALA A 171 -12.07 -10.73 -22.47
C ALA A 171 -11.82 -10.25 -23.90
N GLY A 172 -11.63 -8.94 -24.11
CA GLY A 172 -11.29 -8.38 -25.41
C GLY A 172 -9.95 -8.91 -25.96
N ALA A 173 -8.93 -9.01 -25.12
CA ALA A 173 -7.62 -9.56 -25.52
C ALA A 173 -7.72 -11.06 -25.90
N ALA A 174 -8.47 -11.86 -25.13
CA ALA A 174 -8.66 -13.27 -25.43
C ALA A 174 -9.38 -13.50 -26.77
N VAL A 175 -10.41 -12.70 -27.06
CA VAL A 175 -11.12 -12.74 -28.36
C VAL A 175 -10.18 -12.36 -29.50
N ALA A 176 -9.36 -11.30 -29.34
CA ALA A 176 -8.40 -10.90 -30.35
C ALA A 176 -7.38 -12.01 -30.66
N VAL A 177 -6.84 -12.67 -29.64
CA VAL A 177 -5.92 -13.80 -29.80
C VAL A 177 -6.59 -14.97 -30.52
N PHE A 178 -7.84 -15.30 -30.15
CA PHE A 178 -8.59 -16.37 -30.79
C PHE A 178 -8.82 -16.09 -32.29
N VAL A 179 -9.21 -14.85 -32.64
CA VAL A 179 -9.41 -14.44 -34.03
C VAL A 179 -8.11 -14.55 -34.82
N VAL A 180 -6.98 -14.08 -34.27
CA VAL A 180 -5.67 -14.20 -34.92
C VAL A 180 -5.31 -15.67 -35.15
N CYS A 181 -5.47 -16.53 -34.13
CA CYS A 181 -5.23 -17.97 -34.29
C CYS A 181 -6.12 -18.61 -35.36
N ALA A 182 -7.40 -18.27 -35.40
CA ALA A 182 -8.33 -18.80 -36.40
C ALA A 182 -7.95 -18.39 -37.84
N VAL A 183 -7.52 -17.15 -38.04
CA VAL A 183 -7.04 -16.65 -39.35
C VAL A 183 -5.76 -17.36 -39.77
N VAL A 184 -4.80 -17.54 -38.85
CA VAL A 184 -3.55 -18.25 -39.14
C VAL A 184 -3.82 -19.73 -39.49
N VAL A 185 -4.67 -20.41 -38.73
CA VAL A 185 -5.02 -21.81 -39.03
C VAL A 185 -5.77 -21.92 -40.36
N GLY A 186 -6.70 -21.01 -40.65
CA GLY A 186 -7.44 -20.99 -41.90
C GLY A 186 -6.55 -20.78 -43.12
N THR A 187 -5.58 -19.86 -43.03
CA THR A 187 -4.62 -19.59 -44.12
C THR A 187 -3.69 -20.78 -44.36
N VAL A 188 -3.20 -21.45 -43.31
CA VAL A 188 -2.39 -22.68 -43.44
C VAL A 188 -3.18 -23.82 -44.07
N MET A 189 -4.44 -24.02 -43.66
CA MET A 189 -5.32 -25.06 -44.21
C MET A 189 -5.70 -24.82 -45.67
N LEU A 190 -5.82 -23.55 -46.09
CA LEU A 190 -6.10 -23.20 -47.48
C LEU A 190 -4.87 -23.44 -48.37
N ALA A 191 -3.68 -23.07 -47.89
CA ALA A 191 -2.42 -23.30 -48.59
C ALA A 191 -2.10 -24.79 -48.78
N ALA A 192 -2.49 -25.66 -47.83
CA ALA A 192 -2.27 -27.10 -47.93
C ALA A 192 -3.21 -27.82 -48.94
N ARG A 193 -4.20 -27.12 -49.51
CA ARG A 193 -5.19 -27.70 -50.43
C ARG A 193 -5.00 -27.34 -51.90
N GLY A 194 -4.09 -26.40 -52.22
CA GLY A 194 -3.75 -26.00 -53.60
C GLY A 194 -2.45 -26.61 -54.05
#